data_AF-A0A949SYL1-F1
#
_entry.id   AF-A0A949SYL1-F1
#
_cell.length_a   1.000
_cell.length_b   1.000
_cell.length_c   1.000
_cell.angle_alpha   90.00
_cell.angle_beta   90.00
_cell.angle_gamma   90.00
#
_symmetry.space_group_name_H-M   'P 1'
#
loop_
_entity.id
_entity.type
_entity.pdbx_description
1 polymer ?
#
loop_
_entity_poly.entity_id
_entity_poly.type
_entity_poly.pdbx_seq_one_letter_code
_entity_poly.pdbx_strand_id
1 'polypeptide(L)'
;MARTLLTLLMLATLLGAWGQPLHADFGCGGDYSGGSDYGGSSSDYGGSSSGYSSSDSSDYGSGGGSDDPIAGFIGFAALLVVGAVGWLIDKFERRSVKRAAASVLSAPPDWAATIRATDPNFSGPLFVEFANLVFVKYHQARGRDGKRDSIMPYVSAPLRAAIPAEDVVIDGVVVGGRRVESVTEHAAATKIAVVFRANLFRVQGGTRLKDFVEQVLVFSRPKGVLTPDPAQVMRLGCPACGSPEEPRSSGHCPSCGSLSATGEMAWQVVAVETRRSEARGAEQRRLGHHSAGLDRPTFVHSGLQAALRALTARDRGFSHESFVNRASHVFKELQLGWAARDFGRLRPHLSDGLYNSVRFGLERHDQQDLRAIIKEIDVYRVDLAKIEHDAWFDTVTARIFARMLDYTLDAQGNLYKGDHKEKRDYSEYWTFIRRSDRPHRPSVQGQCPSCGAPLDKINQAGICGYCNSKIVSGDFDWVLCRIEQDEEYRG
;
A
#
# COMPACT_ATOMS: atom_id res chain seq x y z
N MET A 1 31.49 -24.80 -27.64
CA MET A 1 30.68 -23.57 -27.49
C MET A 1 29.18 -23.83 -27.31
N ALA A 2 28.61 -24.95 -27.75
CA ALA A 2 27.30 -25.42 -27.28
C ALA A 2 27.45 -26.48 -26.16
N ARG A 3 26.37 -26.72 -25.41
CA ARG A 3 26.19 -27.74 -24.33
C ARG A 3 26.93 -27.60 -23.01
N THR A 4 28.21 -27.21 -22.93
CA THR A 4 28.80 -26.82 -21.62
C THR A 4 28.14 -25.55 -21.05
N LEU A 5 27.53 -24.72 -21.92
CA LEU A 5 26.64 -23.64 -21.52
C LEU A 5 25.29 -24.13 -20.95
N LEU A 6 24.79 -25.31 -21.35
CA LEU A 6 23.48 -25.82 -20.89
C LEU A 6 23.53 -26.39 -19.47
N THR A 7 24.63 -27.04 -19.08
CA THR A 7 24.80 -27.53 -17.70
C THR A 7 24.96 -26.39 -16.70
N LEU A 8 25.61 -25.29 -17.09
CA LEU A 8 25.63 -24.05 -16.31
C LEU A 8 24.25 -23.37 -16.27
N LEU A 9 23.48 -23.39 -17.36
CA LEU A 9 22.10 -22.88 -17.36
C LEU A 9 21.20 -23.66 -16.40
N MET A 10 21.29 -24.99 -16.37
CA MET A 10 20.49 -25.83 -15.45
C MET A 10 20.86 -25.64 -13.97
N LEU A 11 22.15 -25.51 -13.62
CA LEU A 11 22.55 -25.29 -12.22
C LEU A 11 22.28 -23.84 -11.75
N ALA A 12 22.45 -22.84 -12.61
CA ALA A 12 22.21 -21.45 -12.22
C ALA A 12 20.71 -21.12 -12.12
N THR A 13 19.83 -21.72 -12.92
CA THR A 13 18.37 -21.57 -12.71
C THR A 13 17.89 -22.22 -11.41
N LEU A 14 18.63 -23.17 -10.85
CA LEU A 14 18.38 -23.78 -9.54
C LEU A 14 18.94 -22.95 -8.36
N LEU A 15 19.76 -21.93 -8.61
CA LEU A 15 20.31 -21.00 -7.60
C LEU A 15 19.90 -19.53 -7.86
N GLY A 16 19.17 -19.26 -8.94
CA GLY A 16 18.69 -17.95 -9.37
C GLY A 16 17.27 -17.61 -8.89
N ALA A 17 16.56 -18.56 -8.27
CA ALA A 17 15.30 -18.32 -7.57
C ALA A 17 15.56 -17.65 -6.20
N TRP A 18 16.25 -16.51 -6.21
CA TRP A 18 16.41 -15.65 -5.04
C TRP A 18 15.01 -15.24 -4.60
N GLY A 19 14.59 -15.70 -3.41
CA GLY A 19 13.27 -15.44 -2.89
C GLY A 19 13.00 -13.96 -2.81
N GLN A 20 12.25 -13.42 -3.79
CA GLN A 20 11.72 -12.07 -3.73
C GLN A 20 10.97 -11.94 -2.39
N PRO A 21 11.31 -10.96 -1.55
CA PRO A 21 10.71 -10.87 -0.24
C PRO A 21 9.21 -10.60 -0.41
N LEU A 22 8.40 -11.42 0.26
CA LEU A 22 6.96 -11.45 0.03
C LEU A 22 6.26 -10.43 0.91
N HIS A 23 5.90 -9.30 0.32
CA HIS A 23 5.20 -8.22 0.98
C HIS A 23 3.71 -8.23 0.60
N ALA A 24 2.87 -8.18 1.63
CA ALA A 24 1.50 -7.72 1.52
C ALA A 24 1.26 -6.88 2.78
N ASP A 25 1.25 -5.57 2.61
CA ASP A 25 1.18 -4.58 3.68
C ASP A 25 0.24 -3.42 3.31
N PHE A 26 -0.25 -2.68 4.30
CA PHE A 26 -1.18 -1.56 4.13
C PHE A 26 -0.60 -0.18 4.51
N GLY A 27 0.70 -0.07 4.78
CA GLY A 27 1.42 1.22 4.87
C GLY A 27 0.96 2.18 5.97
N CYS A 28 0.56 1.64 7.12
CA CYS A 28 0.12 2.40 8.29
C CYS A 28 1.06 2.19 9.49
N GLY A 29 2.38 2.19 9.26
CA GLY A 29 3.44 2.01 10.28
C GLY A 29 3.56 0.59 10.86
N GLY A 30 2.43 -0.06 11.10
CA GLY A 30 2.36 -1.50 11.26
C GLY A 30 2.62 -2.23 9.94
N ASP A 31 3.89 -2.41 9.54
CA ASP A 31 4.23 -3.39 8.49
C ASP A 31 3.61 -4.76 8.84
N TYR A 32 2.60 -5.19 8.08
CA TYR A 32 1.91 -6.47 8.23
C TYR A 32 2.67 -7.63 7.58
N SER A 33 3.85 -7.39 7.02
CA SER A 33 4.73 -8.42 6.47
C SER A 33 5.31 -9.33 7.56
N GLY A 34 5.05 -10.62 7.45
CA GLY A 34 5.96 -11.63 7.99
C GLY A 34 7.13 -11.77 7.01
N GLY A 35 8.25 -11.10 7.30
CA GLY A 35 9.50 -11.38 6.60
C GLY A 35 9.91 -12.83 6.84
N SER A 36 10.31 -13.53 5.77
CA SER A 36 10.81 -14.90 5.83
C SER A 36 12.28 -14.93 6.21
N ASP A 37 12.65 -15.85 7.08
CA ASP A 37 14.01 -16.10 7.56
C ASP A 37 14.95 -16.53 6.43
N TYR A 38 16.08 -15.85 6.24
CA TYR A 38 17.35 -16.43 5.79
C TYR A 38 18.53 -15.57 6.28
N GLY A 39 19.14 -16.01 7.38
CA GLY A 39 20.26 -15.33 8.03
C GLY A 39 20.70 -16.15 9.24
N GLY A 40 21.40 -17.25 8.98
CA GLY A 40 21.72 -18.24 10.01
C GLY A 40 22.63 -17.70 11.11
N SER A 41 22.35 -18.09 12.35
CA SER A 41 23.25 -17.90 13.48
C SER A 41 24.55 -18.68 13.26
N SER A 42 25.64 -17.98 12.93
CA SER A 42 27.02 -18.47 13.14
C SER A 42 27.63 -17.72 14.32
N SER A 43 27.38 -18.24 15.52
CA SER A 43 27.95 -17.73 16.77
C SER A 43 29.36 -18.31 16.99
N ASP A 44 30.35 -17.76 16.30
CA ASP A 44 31.75 -18.16 16.44
C ASP A 44 32.55 -17.15 17.27
N TYR A 45 32.33 -17.15 18.58
CA TYR A 45 33.28 -16.56 19.54
C TYR A 45 34.26 -17.64 20.02
N GLY A 46 35.16 -18.04 19.11
CA GLY A 46 36.33 -18.87 19.44
C GLY A 46 37.57 -17.99 19.63
N GLY A 47 37.96 -17.75 20.88
CA GLY A 47 39.22 -17.06 21.17
C GLY A 47 40.40 -18.03 21.25
N SER A 48 41.58 -17.62 20.75
CA SER A 48 42.88 -17.77 21.45
C SER A 48 44.06 -17.16 20.69
N SER A 49 44.72 -16.21 21.36
CA SER A 49 46.17 -15.93 21.40
C SER A 49 47.10 -16.22 20.20
N SER A 50 47.86 -15.19 19.83
CA SER A 50 49.32 -15.29 19.69
C SER A 50 50.03 -13.96 20.07
N GLY A 51 51.08 -14.03 20.90
CA GLY A 51 52.20 -13.06 20.83
C GLY A 51 53.04 -13.36 19.58
N TYR A 52 54.07 -12.63 19.16
CA TYR A 52 55.04 -11.73 19.81
C TYR A 52 55.83 -11.00 18.67
N SER A 53 56.75 -10.03 18.81
CA SER A 53 57.43 -9.35 19.94
C SER A 53 57.69 -7.87 19.58
N SER A 54 58.15 -7.08 20.54
CA SER A 54 58.85 -5.80 20.33
C SER A 54 60.28 -5.97 19.79
N SER A 55 60.77 -4.99 19.01
CA SER A 55 62.12 -4.37 19.18
C SER A 55 62.32 -3.20 18.19
N ASP A 56 62.79 -2.06 18.72
CA ASP A 56 63.87 -1.15 18.23
C ASP A 56 64.04 -0.80 16.73
N SER A 57 64.45 0.42 16.34
CA SER A 57 64.68 1.67 17.10
C SER A 57 64.92 2.85 16.15
N SER A 58 64.51 4.06 16.58
CA SER A 58 65.15 5.37 16.29
C SER A 58 65.06 5.92 14.82
N ASP A 59 65.20 7.24 14.54
CA ASP A 59 65.84 8.30 15.33
C ASP A 59 65.49 9.78 14.96
N TYR A 60 65.80 10.69 15.90
CA TYR A 60 65.96 12.17 15.86
C TYR A 60 64.89 13.16 15.33
N GLY A 61 64.63 14.22 16.12
CA GLY A 61 63.91 15.43 15.69
C GLY A 61 63.60 16.46 16.78
N SER A 62 64.57 16.87 17.61
CA SER A 62 64.33 17.79 18.75
C SER A 62 64.15 19.27 18.39
N GLY A 63 63.20 19.92 19.07
CA GLY A 63 63.01 21.36 19.17
C GLY A 63 61.55 21.65 19.55
N GLY A 64 61.20 22.51 20.50
CA GLY A 64 61.91 23.48 21.33
C GLY A 64 60.80 24.24 22.07
N GLY A 65 60.93 24.47 23.37
CA GLY A 65 59.77 24.71 24.24
C GLY A 65 59.04 26.04 24.05
N SER A 66 57.77 26.05 24.46
CA SER A 66 57.12 27.22 25.07
C SER A 66 55.96 26.72 25.96
N ASP A 67 56.14 26.85 27.27
CA ASP A 67 55.11 26.53 28.28
C ASP A 67 54.05 27.64 28.35
N ASP A 68 53.39 27.89 27.22
CA ASP A 68 52.36 28.92 27.11
C ASP A 68 50.97 28.25 27.21
N PRO A 69 50.26 28.36 28.35
CA PRO A 69 49.00 27.63 28.56
C PRO A 69 47.92 28.01 27.51
N ILE A 70 48.05 29.20 26.90
CA ILE A 70 47.18 29.70 25.85
C ILE A 70 47.30 28.84 24.57
N ALA A 71 48.51 28.36 24.23
CA ALA A 71 48.72 27.55 23.02
C ALA A 71 48.00 26.20 23.08
N GLY A 72 47.99 25.55 24.25
CA GLY A 72 47.23 24.31 24.49
C GLY A 72 45.72 24.52 24.37
N PHE A 73 45.19 25.64 24.91
CA PHE A 73 43.78 26.00 24.78
C PHE A 73 43.38 26.26 23.32
N ILE A 74 44.23 26.91 22.51
CA ILE A 74 43.96 27.13 21.08
C ILE A 74 43.92 25.80 20.32
N GLY A 75 44.84 24.87 20.59
CA GLY A 75 44.84 23.53 19.97
C GLY A 75 43.59 22.71 20.31
N PHE A 76 43.16 22.74 21.59
CA PHE A 76 41.95 22.04 22.02
C PHE A 76 40.67 22.67 21.47
N ALA A 77 40.59 24.01 21.43
CA ALA A 77 39.49 24.73 20.80
C ALA A 77 39.40 24.44 19.29
N ALA A 78 40.54 24.36 18.58
CA ALA A 78 40.58 23.98 17.17
C ALA A 78 40.05 22.55 16.95
N LEU A 79 40.41 21.59 17.80
CA LEU A 79 39.87 20.22 17.73
C LEU A 79 38.36 20.17 18.00
N LEU A 80 37.85 20.95 18.96
CA LEU A 80 36.41 21.06 19.20
C LEU A 80 35.67 21.71 18.02
N VAL A 81 36.26 22.72 17.38
CA VAL A 81 35.69 23.34 16.17
C VAL A 81 35.71 22.35 15.00
N VAL A 82 36.79 21.62 14.77
CA VAL A 82 36.85 20.57 13.72
C VAL A 82 35.84 19.46 14.00
N GLY A 83 35.68 19.04 15.26
CA GLY A 83 34.65 18.07 15.66
C GLY A 83 33.23 18.60 15.45
N ALA A 84 32.96 19.86 15.80
CA ALA A 84 31.66 20.50 15.61
C ALA A 84 31.33 20.76 14.13
N VAL A 85 32.33 21.13 13.33
CA VAL A 85 32.21 21.28 11.87
C VAL A 85 32.02 19.93 11.21
N GLY A 86 32.78 18.90 11.59
CA GLY A 86 32.57 17.52 11.13
C GLY A 86 31.19 16.99 11.47
N TRP A 87 30.71 17.23 12.69
CA TRP A 87 29.34 16.89 13.12
C TRP A 87 28.27 17.69 12.38
N LEU A 88 28.52 18.98 12.09
CA LEU A 88 27.62 19.80 11.27
C LEU A 88 27.58 19.32 9.82
N ILE A 89 28.73 18.96 9.22
CA ILE A 89 28.82 18.39 7.87
C ILE A 89 28.09 17.05 7.83
N ASP A 90 28.39 16.11 8.72
CA ASP A 90 27.69 14.83 8.84
C ASP A 90 26.16 15.01 9.04
N LYS A 91 25.74 15.98 9.87
CA LYS A 91 24.33 16.32 10.07
C LYS A 91 23.69 16.97 8.84
N PHE A 92 24.43 17.73 8.03
CA PHE A 92 23.98 18.29 6.77
C PHE A 92 23.98 17.24 5.65
N GLU A 93 24.92 16.30 5.62
CA GLU A 93 24.97 15.17 4.68
C GLU A 93 23.86 14.17 4.96
N ARG A 94 23.56 13.86 6.24
CA ARG A 94 22.37 13.07 6.64
C ARG A 94 21.04 13.79 6.35
N ARG A 95 21.03 15.12 6.21
CA ARG A 95 19.88 15.88 5.68
C ARG A 95 19.85 15.86 4.15
N SER A 96 21.03 15.91 3.52
CA SER A 96 21.25 15.73 2.09
C SER A 96 21.30 14.24 1.73
N VAL A 97 20.21 13.51 2.04
CA VAL A 97 19.93 12.23 1.38
C VAL A 97 20.07 12.46 -0.11
N LYS A 98 21.11 11.90 -0.74
CA LYS A 98 21.47 12.19 -2.13
C LYS A 98 20.24 11.91 -2.98
N ARG A 99 19.65 12.96 -3.56
CA ARG A 99 18.35 12.91 -4.22
C ARG A 99 18.47 12.00 -5.44
N ALA A 100 18.17 10.71 -5.25
CA ALA A 100 18.10 9.75 -6.34
C ALA A 100 17.22 10.33 -7.44
N ALA A 101 17.80 10.54 -8.61
CA ALA A 101 17.10 11.11 -9.75
C ALA A 101 15.87 10.25 -10.05
N ALA A 102 14.72 10.87 -10.30
CA ALA A 102 13.50 10.12 -10.57
C ALA A 102 13.72 9.16 -11.75
N SER A 103 13.34 7.90 -11.56
CA SER A 103 13.43 6.89 -12.61
C SER A 103 12.21 7.06 -13.48
N VAL A 104 12.43 7.60 -14.68
CA VAL A 104 11.41 7.63 -15.72
C VAL A 104 11.24 6.20 -16.20
N LEU A 105 10.22 5.52 -15.68
CA LEU A 105 9.79 4.27 -16.27
C LEU A 105 9.27 4.58 -17.68
N SER A 106 9.58 3.70 -18.63
CA SER A 106 8.74 3.59 -19.81
C SER A 106 7.33 3.32 -19.29
N ALA A 107 6.37 4.18 -19.65
CA ALA A 107 4.99 4.00 -19.23
C ALA A 107 4.55 2.58 -19.59
N PRO A 108 4.14 1.73 -18.62
CA PRO A 108 3.43 0.51 -18.99
C PRO A 108 2.23 0.94 -19.84
N PRO A 109 1.87 0.18 -20.90
CA PRO A 109 0.76 0.57 -21.75
C PRO A 109 -0.47 0.89 -20.92
N ASP A 110 -1.16 1.99 -21.25
CA ASP A 110 -2.43 2.36 -20.61
C ASP A 110 -3.47 1.29 -20.98
N TRP A 111 -3.49 0.23 -20.17
CA TRP A 111 -4.30 -0.96 -20.36
C TRP A 111 -5.80 -0.62 -20.36
N ALA A 112 -6.16 0.48 -19.68
CA ALA A 112 -7.51 0.99 -19.63
C ALA A 112 -7.88 1.77 -20.91
N ALA A 113 -6.92 2.39 -21.62
CA ALA A 113 -7.17 3.01 -22.93
C ALA A 113 -7.64 2.01 -23.98
N THR A 114 -7.09 0.79 -23.98
CA THR A 114 -7.54 -0.31 -24.86
C THR A 114 -9.04 -0.59 -24.69
N ILE A 115 -9.53 -0.54 -23.44
CA ILE A 115 -10.94 -0.78 -23.13
C ILE A 115 -11.78 0.47 -23.44
N ARG A 116 -11.28 1.68 -23.11
CA ARG A 116 -11.93 2.96 -23.43
C ARG A 116 -12.20 3.18 -24.92
N ALA A 117 -11.47 2.52 -25.81
CA ALA A 117 -11.74 2.52 -27.25
C ALA A 117 -13.10 1.88 -27.63
N THR A 118 -13.67 1.02 -26.77
CA THR A 118 -15.00 0.39 -26.97
C THR A 118 -16.01 0.77 -25.89
N ASP A 119 -15.56 1.17 -24.70
CA ASP A 119 -16.37 1.59 -23.57
C ASP A 119 -15.84 2.93 -23.02
N PRO A 120 -16.27 4.08 -23.55
CA PRO A 120 -15.78 5.40 -23.14
C PRO A 120 -15.95 5.69 -21.64
N ASN A 121 -16.89 5.00 -20.97
CA ASN A 121 -17.14 5.13 -19.54
C ASN A 121 -16.15 4.32 -18.68
N PHE A 122 -15.24 3.54 -19.27
CA PHE A 122 -14.36 2.65 -18.52
C PHE A 122 -13.36 3.42 -17.64
N SER A 123 -13.53 3.25 -16.32
CA SER A 123 -12.60 3.74 -15.31
C SER A 123 -11.72 2.62 -14.77
N GLY A 124 -10.41 2.79 -14.93
CA GLY A 124 -9.39 1.88 -14.40
C GLY A 124 -9.39 1.82 -12.86
N PRO A 125 -9.34 2.97 -12.15
CA PRO A 125 -9.49 3.04 -10.69
C PRO A 125 -10.75 2.35 -10.18
N LEU A 126 -11.90 2.58 -10.83
CA LEU A 126 -13.16 1.96 -10.47
C LEU A 126 -13.11 0.42 -10.59
N PHE A 127 -12.55 -0.08 -11.70
CA PHE A 127 -12.36 -1.51 -11.90
C PHE A 127 -11.40 -2.13 -10.87
N VAL A 128 -10.30 -1.44 -10.53
CA VAL A 128 -9.30 -1.95 -9.57
C VAL A 128 -9.84 -1.98 -8.14
N GLU A 129 -10.72 -1.06 -7.76
CA GLU A 129 -11.41 -1.13 -6.46
C GLU A 129 -12.50 -2.20 -6.46
N PHE A 130 -13.31 -2.31 -7.52
CA PHE A 130 -14.27 -3.40 -7.70
C PHE A 130 -13.59 -4.78 -7.61
N ALA A 131 -12.49 -4.98 -8.33
CA ALA A 131 -11.74 -6.22 -8.35
C ALA A 131 -11.19 -6.58 -6.95
N ASN A 132 -10.74 -5.59 -6.18
CA ASN A 132 -10.31 -5.75 -4.79
C ASN A 132 -11.46 -6.18 -3.87
N LEU A 133 -12.62 -5.55 -3.97
CA LEU A 133 -13.80 -5.92 -3.18
C LEU A 133 -14.30 -7.34 -3.54
N VAL A 134 -14.26 -7.72 -4.82
CA VAL A 134 -14.58 -9.06 -5.30
C VAL A 134 -13.57 -10.10 -4.80
N PHE A 135 -12.27 -9.79 -4.81
CA PHE A 135 -11.23 -10.67 -4.24
C PHE A 135 -11.47 -10.94 -2.74
N VAL A 136 -11.71 -9.89 -1.95
CA VAL A 136 -12.02 -10.02 -0.51
C VAL A 136 -13.27 -10.89 -0.30
N LYS A 137 -14.37 -10.64 -1.02
CA LYS A 137 -15.58 -11.47 -0.92
C LYS A 137 -15.39 -12.90 -1.40
N TYR A 138 -14.57 -13.14 -2.43
CA TYR A 138 -14.25 -14.48 -2.91
C TYR A 138 -13.58 -15.32 -1.82
N HIS A 139 -12.61 -14.75 -1.10
CA HIS A 139 -12.00 -15.42 0.05
C HIS A 139 -12.99 -15.60 1.20
N GLN A 140 -13.74 -14.56 1.60
CA GLN A 140 -14.74 -14.68 2.67
C GLN A 140 -15.76 -15.79 2.38
N ALA A 141 -16.22 -15.94 1.13
CA ALA A 141 -17.16 -16.97 0.70
C ALA A 141 -16.59 -18.42 0.70
N ARG A 142 -15.27 -18.60 0.76
CA ARG A 142 -14.66 -19.94 0.86
C ARG A 142 -14.73 -20.51 2.28
N GLY A 143 -14.71 -19.65 3.30
CA GLY A 143 -14.77 -20.06 4.69
C GLY A 143 -16.14 -20.58 5.11
N ARG A 144 -16.18 -21.37 6.19
CA ARG A 144 -17.39 -22.01 6.73
C ARG A 144 -18.54 -21.03 7.00
N ASP A 145 -18.23 -19.94 7.68
CA ASP A 145 -19.20 -18.91 8.06
C ASP A 145 -19.39 -17.87 6.94
N GLY A 146 -18.81 -18.15 5.76
CA GLY A 146 -18.79 -17.30 4.59
C GLY A 146 -20.12 -17.20 3.87
N LYS A 147 -20.61 -15.98 3.67
CA LYS A 147 -21.83 -15.70 2.89
C LYS A 147 -21.61 -15.95 1.39
N ARG A 148 -21.64 -17.23 0.98
CA ARG A 148 -21.44 -17.67 -0.42
C ARG A 148 -22.33 -16.94 -1.42
N ASP A 149 -23.60 -16.74 -1.08
CA ASP A 149 -24.55 -16.03 -1.94
C ASP A 149 -24.08 -14.61 -2.34
N SER A 150 -23.31 -13.96 -1.45
CA SER A 150 -22.85 -12.58 -1.64
C SER A 150 -21.73 -12.41 -2.68
N ILE A 151 -21.01 -13.49 -3.06
CA ILE A 151 -20.04 -13.45 -4.17
C ILE A 151 -20.67 -13.87 -5.51
N MET A 152 -21.79 -14.63 -5.48
CA MET A 152 -22.36 -15.27 -6.67
C MET A 152 -22.50 -14.35 -7.91
N PRO A 153 -23.01 -13.09 -7.82
CA PRO A 153 -23.10 -12.17 -8.96
C PRO A 153 -21.81 -11.97 -9.75
N TYR A 154 -20.69 -12.03 -9.03
CA TYR A 154 -19.36 -11.63 -9.51
C TYR A 154 -18.50 -12.81 -9.93
N VAL A 155 -19.04 -14.03 -9.92
CA VAL A 155 -18.37 -15.27 -10.37
C VAL A 155 -19.21 -16.00 -11.40
N SER A 156 -18.55 -16.54 -12.42
CA SER A 156 -19.19 -17.30 -13.50
C SER A 156 -19.83 -18.61 -12.99
N ALA A 157 -20.85 -19.12 -13.66
CA ALA A 157 -21.51 -20.36 -13.25
C ALA A 157 -20.56 -21.58 -13.08
N PRO A 158 -19.57 -21.83 -13.97
CA PRO A 158 -18.56 -22.86 -13.73
C PRO A 158 -17.70 -22.59 -12.50
N LEU A 159 -17.30 -21.34 -12.27
CA LEU A 159 -16.47 -20.99 -11.10
C LEU A 159 -17.25 -21.17 -9.79
N ARG A 160 -18.55 -20.83 -9.74
CA ARG A 160 -19.41 -21.02 -8.55
C ARG A 160 -19.39 -22.45 -8.02
N ALA A 161 -19.48 -23.43 -8.93
CA ALA A 161 -19.42 -24.85 -8.60
C ALA A 161 -18.03 -25.29 -8.12
N ALA A 162 -16.98 -24.57 -8.52
CA ALA A 162 -15.58 -24.85 -8.19
C ALA A 162 -15.04 -24.05 -6.99
N ILE A 163 -15.77 -23.09 -6.41
CA ILE A 163 -15.33 -22.35 -5.21
C ILE A 163 -15.15 -23.37 -4.06
N PRO A 164 -13.96 -23.51 -3.46
CA PRO A 164 -13.77 -24.40 -2.31
C PRO A 164 -14.74 -24.07 -1.17
N ALA A 165 -15.22 -25.09 -0.46
CA ALA A 165 -15.89 -24.94 0.82
C ALA A 165 -14.92 -25.47 1.88
N GLU A 166 -14.32 -24.57 2.65
CA GLU A 166 -13.28 -24.88 3.63
C GLU A 166 -13.87 -24.82 5.04
N ASP A 167 -13.62 -25.85 5.87
CA ASP A 167 -13.97 -25.84 7.30
C ASP A 167 -12.96 -25.00 8.11
N VAL A 168 -12.83 -23.73 7.70
CA VAL A 168 -12.05 -22.68 8.35
C VAL A 168 -12.87 -21.40 8.32
N VAL A 169 -12.80 -20.60 9.38
CA VAL A 169 -13.38 -19.24 9.36
C VAL A 169 -12.35 -18.32 8.74
N ILE A 170 -12.66 -17.63 7.64
CA ILE A 170 -11.77 -16.62 7.07
C ILE A 170 -12.15 -15.29 7.72
N ASP A 171 -11.43 -14.91 8.78
CA ASP A 171 -11.71 -13.73 9.59
C ASP A 171 -11.09 -12.44 9.00
N GLY A 172 -10.16 -12.56 8.04
CA GLY A 172 -9.55 -11.41 7.38
C GLY A 172 -8.91 -11.68 6.02
N VAL A 173 -8.91 -10.65 5.17
CA VAL A 173 -8.24 -10.64 3.86
C VAL A 173 -7.54 -9.29 3.68
N VAL A 174 -6.22 -9.32 3.50
CA VAL A 174 -5.34 -8.15 3.53
C VAL A 174 -4.56 -8.05 2.21
N VAL A 175 -5.08 -7.27 1.26
CA VAL A 175 -4.50 -7.11 -0.09
C VAL A 175 -3.43 -6.02 -0.10
N GLY A 176 -2.16 -6.39 0.02
CA GLY A 176 -1.05 -5.43 0.01
C GLY A 176 -0.49 -5.10 -1.38
N GLY A 177 -0.85 -5.88 -2.41
CA GLY A 177 -0.47 -5.60 -3.80
C GLY A 177 -1.57 -6.03 -4.76
N ARG A 178 -1.87 -5.18 -5.76
CA ARG A 178 -2.84 -5.48 -6.83
C ARG A 178 -2.41 -4.85 -8.14
N ARG A 179 -2.18 -5.66 -9.17
CA ARG A 179 -1.65 -5.22 -10.48
C ARG A 179 -2.44 -5.86 -11.63
N VAL A 180 -2.86 -5.05 -12.60
CA VAL A 180 -3.35 -5.57 -13.88
C VAL A 180 -2.16 -6.16 -14.65
N GLU A 181 -2.26 -7.43 -15.01
CA GLU A 181 -1.21 -8.15 -15.72
C GLU A 181 -1.43 -8.19 -17.23
N SER A 182 -2.67 -8.39 -17.66
CA SER A 182 -3.01 -8.39 -19.08
C SER A 182 -4.47 -7.99 -19.30
N VAL A 183 -4.73 -7.47 -20.49
CA VAL A 183 -6.07 -7.23 -21.04
C VAL A 183 -6.15 -7.96 -22.37
N THR A 184 -7.16 -8.81 -22.53
CA THR A 184 -7.32 -9.67 -23.71
C THR A 184 -8.69 -9.45 -24.33
N GLU A 185 -8.70 -8.96 -25.56
CA GLU A 185 -9.89 -8.74 -26.37
C GLU A 185 -10.22 -9.99 -27.20
N HIS A 186 -11.21 -10.78 -26.77
CA HIS A 186 -11.73 -11.91 -27.57
C HIS A 186 -12.91 -11.47 -28.45
N ALA A 187 -13.38 -12.36 -29.34
CA ALA A 187 -14.50 -12.07 -30.23
C ALA A 187 -15.82 -11.73 -29.49
N ALA A 188 -16.09 -12.38 -28.34
CA ALA A 188 -17.33 -12.21 -27.58
C ALA A 188 -17.20 -11.42 -26.27
N ALA A 189 -15.98 -11.26 -25.73
CA ALA A 189 -15.76 -10.68 -24.40
C ALA A 189 -14.38 -10.04 -24.26
N THR A 190 -14.31 -8.99 -23.45
CA THR A 190 -13.06 -8.46 -22.90
C THR A 190 -12.70 -9.23 -21.64
N LYS A 191 -11.43 -9.54 -21.42
CA LYS A 191 -10.91 -10.11 -20.18
C LYS A 191 -9.78 -9.25 -19.60
N ILE A 192 -9.70 -9.20 -18.27
CA ILE A 192 -8.63 -8.55 -17.52
C ILE A 192 -8.10 -9.54 -16.49
N ALA A 193 -6.80 -9.84 -16.52
CA ALA A 193 -6.13 -10.61 -15.49
C ALA A 193 -5.56 -9.66 -14.42
N VAL A 194 -5.95 -9.85 -13.15
CA VAL A 194 -5.45 -9.06 -12.02
C VAL A 194 -4.70 -9.97 -11.06
N VAL A 195 -3.42 -9.68 -10.83
CA VAL A 195 -2.59 -10.33 -9.82
C VAL A 195 -2.85 -9.66 -8.48
N PHE A 196 -3.20 -10.45 -7.48
CA PHE A 196 -3.37 -10.04 -6.08
C PHE A 196 -2.29 -10.69 -5.22
N ARG A 197 -1.71 -9.88 -4.32
CA ARG A 197 -0.82 -10.30 -3.24
C ARG A 197 -1.49 -9.98 -1.93
N ALA A 198 -1.79 -11.01 -1.14
CA ALA A 198 -2.57 -10.84 0.07
C ALA A 198 -2.10 -11.73 1.22
N ASN A 199 -2.31 -11.26 2.45
CA ASN A 199 -2.37 -12.14 3.61
C ASN A 199 -3.83 -12.55 3.84
N LEU A 200 -4.07 -13.85 3.93
CA LEU A 200 -5.32 -14.43 4.41
C LEU A 200 -5.17 -14.73 5.90
N PHE A 201 -6.19 -14.41 6.68
CA PHE A 201 -6.29 -14.78 8.08
C PHE A 201 -7.44 -15.76 8.22
N ARG A 202 -7.16 -16.90 8.86
CA ARG A 202 -8.14 -17.97 9.06
C ARG A 202 -8.05 -18.57 10.46
N VAL A 203 -9.19 -19.05 10.95
CA VAL A 203 -9.30 -19.79 12.21
C VAL A 203 -9.71 -21.23 11.91
N GLN A 204 -8.88 -22.18 12.34
CA GLN A 204 -9.12 -23.62 12.20
C GLN A 204 -8.95 -24.29 13.55
N GLY A 205 -10.00 -24.93 14.08
CA GLY A 205 -9.96 -25.58 15.40
C GLY A 205 -9.60 -24.64 16.57
N GLY A 206 -9.90 -23.33 16.44
CA GLY A 206 -9.48 -22.29 17.40
C GLY A 206 -8.07 -21.72 17.15
N THR A 207 -7.22 -22.41 16.39
CA THR A 207 -5.90 -21.91 16.00
C THR A 207 -6.03 -20.85 14.91
N ARG A 208 -5.42 -19.69 15.14
CA ARG A 208 -5.29 -18.60 14.15
C ARG A 208 -4.09 -18.87 13.24
N LEU A 209 -4.35 -18.99 11.95
CA LEU A 209 -3.35 -19.16 10.89
C LEU A 209 -3.32 -17.91 10.02
N LYS A 210 -2.16 -17.66 9.41
CA LYS A 210 -1.95 -16.64 8.40
C LYS A 210 -1.37 -17.33 7.17
N ASP A 211 -1.84 -17.02 5.98
CA ASP A 211 -1.22 -17.49 4.74
C ASP A 211 -0.93 -16.29 3.85
N PHE A 212 0.25 -16.24 3.23
CA PHE A 212 0.49 -15.36 2.10
C PHE A 212 -0.01 -16.05 0.83
N VAL A 213 -0.74 -15.34 -0.02
CA VAL A 213 -1.15 -15.81 -1.34
C VAL A 213 -0.80 -14.82 -2.44
N GLU A 214 -0.29 -15.33 -3.56
CA GLU A 214 -0.27 -14.65 -4.85
C GLU A 214 -1.24 -15.38 -5.79
N GLN A 215 -2.32 -14.71 -6.18
CA GLN A 215 -3.37 -15.27 -7.02
C GLN A 215 -3.69 -14.37 -8.20
N VAL A 216 -4.16 -14.96 -9.30
CA VAL A 216 -4.67 -14.22 -10.46
C VAL A 216 -6.16 -14.46 -10.60
N LEU A 217 -6.93 -13.39 -10.56
CA LEU A 217 -8.35 -13.41 -10.90
C LEU A 217 -8.51 -12.91 -12.33
N VAL A 218 -9.14 -13.73 -13.17
CA VAL A 218 -9.47 -13.35 -14.55
C VAL A 218 -10.90 -12.84 -14.56
N PHE A 219 -11.06 -11.53 -14.70
CA PHE A 219 -12.34 -10.87 -14.90
C PHE A 219 -12.71 -10.92 -16.38
N SER A 220 -13.99 -11.12 -16.69
CA SER A 220 -14.55 -11.16 -18.04
C SER A 220 -15.82 -10.32 -18.09
N ARG A 221 -16.02 -9.62 -19.21
CA ARG A 221 -17.23 -8.85 -19.51
C ARG A 221 -17.60 -9.04 -20.99
N PRO A 222 -18.86 -9.31 -21.34
CA PRO A 222 -19.30 -9.39 -22.73
C PRO A 222 -19.01 -8.09 -23.50
N LYS A 223 -18.75 -8.19 -24.79
CA LYS A 223 -18.54 -7.00 -25.63
C LYS A 223 -19.82 -6.16 -25.75
N GLY A 224 -19.65 -4.85 -25.79
CA GLY A 224 -20.75 -3.87 -25.86
C GLY A 224 -21.36 -3.50 -24.51
N VAL A 225 -21.01 -4.17 -23.41
CA VAL A 225 -21.45 -3.77 -22.05
C VAL A 225 -20.60 -2.59 -21.59
N LEU A 226 -21.23 -1.41 -21.48
CA LEU A 226 -20.59 -0.18 -21.00
C LEU A 226 -20.37 -0.21 -19.47
N THR A 227 -19.42 0.57 -18.98
CA THR A 227 -19.22 0.76 -17.53
C THR A 227 -20.35 1.63 -16.95
N PRO A 228 -21.08 1.15 -15.92
CA PRO A 228 -22.13 1.93 -15.27
C PRO A 228 -21.55 3.00 -14.32
N ASP A 229 -22.39 3.93 -13.84
CA ASP A 229 -21.94 5.00 -12.94
C ASP A 229 -21.30 4.45 -11.65
N PRO A 230 -20.18 5.03 -11.15
CA PRO A 230 -19.49 4.59 -9.95
C PRO A 230 -20.37 4.38 -8.71
N ALA A 231 -21.48 5.10 -8.55
CA ALA A 231 -22.40 4.92 -7.42
C ALA A 231 -23.09 3.54 -7.41
N GLN A 232 -23.13 2.85 -8.55
CA GLN A 232 -23.63 1.48 -8.74
C GLN A 232 -22.53 0.42 -8.57
N VAL A 233 -21.27 0.75 -8.89
CA VAL A 233 -20.12 -0.18 -8.83
C VAL A 233 -19.43 -0.19 -7.45
N MET A 234 -19.30 0.98 -6.82
CA MET A 234 -18.60 1.13 -5.53
C MET A 234 -19.41 0.60 -4.33
N ARG A 235 -20.70 0.36 -4.52
CA ARG A 235 -21.47 -0.57 -3.67
C ARG A 235 -21.48 -1.90 -4.39
N LEU A 236 -21.00 -2.97 -3.76
CA LEU A 236 -21.21 -4.35 -4.25
C LEU A 236 -22.67 -4.79 -4.05
N GLY A 237 -23.59 -4.07 -4.70
CA GLY A 237 -25.01 -4.35 -4.77
C GLY A 237 -25.40 -5.02 -6.09
N CYS A 238 -26.71 -5.09 -6.35
CA CYS A 238 -27.22 -5.55 -7.63
C CYS A 238 -26.77 -4.62 -8.78
N PRO A 239 -26.05 -5.12 -9.79
CA PRO A 239 -25.57 -4.31 -10.90
C PRO A 239 -26.67 -3.88 -11.90
N ALA A 240 -27.93 -4.30 -11.69
CA ALA A 240 -29.07 -3.90 -12.53
C ALA A 240 -29.95 -2.80 -11.91
N CYS A 241 -30.04 -2.70 -10.57
CA CYS A 241 -30.87 -1.70 -9.90
C CYS A 241 -30.13 -0.89 -8.82
N GLY A 242 -28.85 -1.18 -8.56
CA GLY A 242 -28.06 -0.53 -7.51
C GLY A 242 -28.44 -0.89 -6.07
N SER A 243 -29.34 -1.87 -5.87
CA SER A 243 -29.77 -2.29 -4.53
C SER A 243 -28.58 -2.84 -3.72
N PRO A 244 -28.36 -2.42 -2.47
CA PRO A 244 -27.30 -2.93 -1.61
C PRO A 244 -27.60 -4.33 -1.03
N GLU A 245 -28.78 -4.89 -1.28
CA GLU A 245 -29.20 -6.18 -0.72
C GLU A 245 -28.36 -7.33 -1.27
N GLU A 246 -28.00 -8.27 -0.40
CA GLU A 246 -27.32 -9.49 -0.80
C GLU A 246 -28.22 -10.33 -1.72
N PRO A 247 -27.68 -10.93 -2.80
CA PRO A 247 -28.44 -11.81 -3.67
C PRO A 247 -29.04 -12.98 -2.92
N ARG A 248 -30.19 -13.47 -3.37
CA ARG A 248 -30.70 -14.77 -2.92
C ARG A 248 -29.75 -15.88 -3.37
N SER A 249 -29.77 -17.03 -2.71
CA SER A 249 -29.02 -18.24 -3.12
C SER A 249 -29.26 -18.68 -4.57
N SER A 250 -30.40 -18.30 -5.17
CA SER A 250 -30.69 -18.45 -6.60
C SER A 250 -29.92 -17.49 -7.53
N GLY A 251 -29.03 -16.63 -7.01
CA GLY A 251 -28.31 -15.60 -7.75
C GLY A 251 -29.16 -14.41 -8.22
N HIS A 252 -30.41 -14.31 -7.77
CA HIS A 252 -31.34 -13.23 -8.12
C HIS A 252 -31.26 -12.08 -7.10
N CYS A 253 -31.31 -10.83 -7.57
CA CYS A 253 -31.46 -9.68 -6.70
C CYS A 253 -32.82 -9.72 -5.96
N PRO A 254 -32.88 -9.49 -4.64
CA PRO A 254 -34.15 -9.50 -3.92
C PRO A 254 -35.12 -8.39 -4.34
N SER A 255 -34.62 -7.23 -4.79
CA SER A 255 -35.40 -6.02 -5.05
C SER A 255 -35.86 -5.87 -6.51
N CYS A 256 -35.07 -6.28 -7.50
CA CYS A 256 -35.45 -6.19 -8.93
C CYS A 256 -35.58 -7.55 -9.64
N GLY A 257 -35.23 -8.65 -8.99
CA GLY A 257 -35.31 -9.99 -9.57
C GLY A 257 -34.26 -10.30 -10.67
N SER A 258 -33.37 -9.38 -11.03
CA SER A 258 -32.35 -9.65 -12.05
C SER A 258 -31.44 -10.82 -11.63
N LEU A 259 -31.24 -11.78 -12.53
CA LEU A 259 -30.27 -12.85 -12.35
C LEU A 259 -28.86 -12.33 -12.69
N SER A 260 -27.98 -12.20 -11.70
CA SER A 260 -26.62 -11.69 -11.92
C SER A 260 -25.65 -12.77 -12.46
N ALA A 261 -26.09 -13.68 -13.34
CA ALA A 261 -25.36 -14.90 -13.67
C ALA A 261 -24.51 -14.90 -14.94
N THR A 262 -24.67 -13.90 -15.79
CA THR A 262 -24.18 -13.90 -17.17
C THR A 262 -23.04 -12.91 -17.45
N GLY A 263 -22.69 -12.06 -16.49
CA GLY A 263 -21.74 -10.95 -16.71
C GLY A 263 -22.29 -9.83 -17.60
N GLU A 264 -23.57 -9.84 -17.95
CA GLU A 264 -24.20 -8.85 -18.84
C GLU A 264 -24.33 -7.45 -18.20
N MET A 265 -24.16 -7.36 -16.87
CA MET A 265 -24.36 -6.13 -16.10
C MET A 265 -23.05 -5.50 -15.58
N ALA A 266 -21.96 -6.28 -15.51
CA ALA A 266 -20.67 -5.87 -14.93
C ALA A 266 -19.60 -6.95 -15.23
N TRP A 267 -18.42 -6.82 -14.64
CA TRP A 267 -17.37 -7.84 -14.71
C TRP A 267 -17.69 -9.07 -13.84
N GLN A 268 -17.38 -10.26 -14.34
CA GLN A 268 -17.39 -11.51 -13.55
C GLN A 268 -16.02 -12.18 -13.57
N VAL A 269 -15.59 -12.72 -12.42
CA VAL A 269 -14.45 -13.63 -12.34
C VAL A 269 -14.83 -14.95 -13.02
N VAL A 270 -14.08 -15.32 -14.06
CA VAL A 270 -14.25 -16.57 -14.81
C VAL A 270 -13.23 -17.64 -14.44
N ALA A 271 -12.09 -17.25 -13.87
CA ALA A 271 -11.04 -18.16 -13.41
C ALA A 271 -10.26 -17.55 -12.23
N VAL A 272 -9.74 -18.43 -11.37
CA VAL A 272 -8.85 -18.11 -10.26
C VAL A 272 -7.65 -19.04 -10.32
N GLU A 273 -6.46 -18.49 -10.49
CA GLU A 273 -5.17 -19.20 -10.49
C GLU A 273 -4.44 -18.89 -9.18
N THR A 274 -3.87 -19.91 -8.51
CA THR A 274 -2.99 -19.68 -7.36
C THR A 274 -1.56 -19.93 -7.80
N ARG A 275 -0.75 -18.86 -7.87
CA ARG A 275 0.68 -18.95 -8.25
C ARG A 275 1.56 -19.28 -7.06
N ARG A 276 1.24 -18.73 -5.90
CA ARG A 276 1.97 -18.93 -4.65
C ARG A 276 1.00 -18.97 -3.48
N SER A 277 1.20 -19.90 -2.57
CA SER A 277 0.45 -20.00 -1.31
C SER A 277 1.42 -20.51 -0.25
N GLU A 278 1.65 -19.75 0.80
CA GLU A 278 2.61 -20.08 1.85
C GLU A 278 2.00 -19.83 3.22
N ALA A 279 1.94 -20.88 4.05
CA ALA A 279 1.63 -20.71 5.46
C ALA A 279 2.69 -19.79 6.11
N ARG A 280 2.21 -18.82 6.87
CA ARG A 280 3.03 -17.90 7.68
C ARG A 280 2.77 -18.22 9.15
N GLY A 281 3.87 -18.34 9.90
CA GLY A 281 3.81 -18.53 11.34
C GLY A 281 3.17 -17.34 12.07
N ALA A 282 3.05 -17.48 13.39
CA ALA A 282 2.64 -16.38 14.26
C ALA A 282 3.59 -15.17 14.07
N GLU A 283 3.05 -13.98 14.32
CA GLU A 283 3.83 -12.75 14.23
C GLU A 283 4.90 -12.70 15.34
N GLN A 284 6.14 -12.50 14.93
CA GLN A 284 7.30 -12.46 15.83
C GLN A 284 7.62 -11.01 16.20
N ARG A 285 8.13 -10.81 17.44
CA ARG A 285 8.74 -9.53 17.85
C ARG A 285 9.87 -9.14 16.90
N ARG A 286 9.97 -7.86 16.56
CA ARG A 286 10.99 -7.33 15.62
C ARG A 286 11.49 -5.97 16.06
N LEU A 287 12.65 -5.94 16.69
CA LEU A 287 13.28 -4.72 17.20
C LEU A 287 14.11 -4.03 16.11
N GLY A 288 14.19 -2.70 16.17
CA GLY A 288 14.89 -1.88 15.18
C GLY A 288 14.06 -1.59 13.93
N HIS A 289 14.68 -0.89 12.97
CA HIS A 289 14.04 -0.43 11.74
C HIS A 289 14.64 -1.09 10.50
N HIS A 290 13.78 -1.53 9.58
CA HIS A 290 14.17 -1.87 8.21
C HIS A 290 13.57 -0.85 7.24
N SER A 291 14.39 0.12 6.83
CA SER A 291 14.05 1.13 5.84
C SER A 291 14.40 0.65 4.42
N ALA A 292 13.65 -0.32 3.92
CA ALA A 292 13.72 -0.70 2.51
C ALA A 292 13.19 0.43 1.61
N GLY A 293 13.56 0.44 0.33
CA GLY A 293 12.98 1.31 -0.67
C GLY A 293 13.52 2.75 -0.76
N LEU A 294 13.93 3.39 0.34
CA LEU A 294 14.29 4.82 0.39
C LEU A 294 15.25 5.30 -0.72
N ASP A 295 16.36 4.59 -0.92
CA ASP A 295 17.39 4.95 -1.91
C ASP A 295 16.96 4.66 -3.36
N ARG A 296 15.84 3.94 -3.56
CA ARG A 296 15.31 3.71 -4.90
C ARG A 296 14.81 5.02 -5.49
N PRO A 297 15.03 5.24 -6.80
CA PRO A 297 14.49 6.40 -7.48
C PRO A 297 12.95 6.33 -7.53
N THR A 298 12.27 7.47 -7.38
CA THR A 298 10.81 7.52 -7.55
C THR A 298 10.44 7.13 -8.98
N PHE A 299 9.55 6.16 -9.14
CA PHE A 299 9.01 5.72 -10.42
C PHE A 299 8.02 6.76 -10.94
N VAL A 300 8.41 7.48 -11.98
CA VAL A 300 7.61 8.54 -12.60
C VAL A 300 7.14 8.10 -13.98
N HIS A 301 5.84 8.24 -14.21
CA HIS A 301 5.21 7.97 -15.50
C HIS A 301 5.66 9.00 -16.54
N SER A 302 6.14 8.57 -17.71
CA SER A 302 6.68 9.46 -18.75
C SER A 302 5.71 10.57 -19.19
N GLY A 303 4.40 10.30 -19.19
CA GLY A 303 3.36 11.28 -19.52
C GLY A 303 3.01 12.29 -18.41
N LEU A 304 3.59 12.19 -17.21
CA LEU A 304 3.17 12.95 -16.02
C LEU A 304 3.07 14.46 -16.28
N GLN A 305 4.06 15.06 -16.94
CA GLN A 305 4.08 16.51 -17.20
C GLN A 305 2.96 16.96 -18.15
N ALA A 306 2.56 16.12 -19.10
CA ALA A 306 1.41 16.40 -19.96
C ALA A 306 0.09 16.24 -19.21
N ALA A 307 -0.04 15.17 -18.41
CA ALA A 307 -1.22 14.91 -17.58
C ALA A 307 -1.43 16.00 -16.52
N LEU A 308 -0.37 16.50 -15.88
CA LEU A 308 -0.41 17.61 -14.91
C LEU A 308 -0.92 18.91 -15.54
N ARG A 309 -0.42 19.27 -16.74
CA ARG A 309 -0.92 20.43 -17.49
C ARG A 309 -2.39 20.26 -17.88
N ALA A 310 -2.79 19.06 -18.31
CA ALA A 310 -4.16 18.77 -18.67
C ALA A 310 -5.12 18.84 -17.46
N LEU A 311 -4.70 18.36 -16.28
CA LEU A 311 -5.44 18.47 -15.03
C LEU A 311 -5.62 19.94 -14.64
N THR A 312 -4.53 20.72 -14.58
CA THR A 312 -4.56 22.15 -14.23
C THR A 312 -5.38 23.00 -15.22
N ALA A 313 -5.45 22.59 -16.49
CA ALA A 313 -6.27 23.25 -17.50
C ALA A 313 -7.78 22.95 -17.34
N ARG A 314 -8.15 21.73 -16.93
CA ARG A 314 -9.54 21.35 -16.63
C ARG A 314 -10.02 21.90 -15.29
N ASP A 315 -9.14 21.86 -14.29
CA ASP A 315 -9.43 22.20 -12.90
C ASP A 315 -8.57 23.37 -12.43
N ARG A 316 -9.17 24.57 -12.42
CA ARG A 316 -8.52 25.80 -11.94
C ARG A 316 -8.37 25.86 -10.42
N GLY A 317 -9.04 24.96 -9.67
CA GLY A 317 -8.85 24.81 -8.23
C GLY A 317 -7.63 23.95 -7.88
N PHE A 318 -7.16 23.14 -8.83
CA PHE A 318 -6.00 22.30 -8.65
C PHE A 318 -4.68 23.07 -8.74
N SER A 319 -3.84 22.92 -7.72
CA SER A 319 -2.41 23.19 -7.80
C SER A 319 -1.60 22.01 -7.27
N HIS A 320 -0.35 21.88 -7.72
CA HIS A 320 0.57 20.87 -7.19
C HIS A 320 0.79 21.05 -5.68
N GLU A 321 0.95 22.29 -5.21
CA GLU A 321 1.13 22.61 -3.79
C GLU A 321 -0.10 22.23 -2.94
N SER A 322 -1.31 22.57 -3.39
CA SER A 322 -2.54 22.18 -2.68
C SER A 322 -2.71 20.66 -2.59
N PHE A 323 -2.30 19.93 -3.64
CA PHE A 323 -2.29 18.46 -3.60
C PHE A 323 -1.25 17.91 -2.62
N VAL A 324 -0.01 18.43 -2.63
CA VAL A 324 1.04 18.02 -1.67
C VAL A 324 0.60 18.27 -0.23
N ASN A 325 0.00 19.43 0.05
CA ASN A 325 -0.54 19.77 1.37
C ASN A 325 -1.68 18.81 1.78
N ARG A 326 -2.60 18.48 0.85
CA ARG A 326 -3.67 17.50 1.08
C ARG A 326 -3.13 16.10 1.33
N ALA A 327 -2.17 15.62 0.55
CA ALA A 327 -1.54 14.31 0.72
C ALA A 327 -0.80 14.21 2.06
N SER A 328 -0.02 15.23 2.42
CA SER A 328 0.72 15.31 3.69
C SER A 328 -0.20 15.39 4.91
N HIS A 329 -1.35 16.07 4.79
CA HIS A 329 -2.38 16.08 5.81
C HIS A 329 -3.03 14.70 5.98
N VAL A 330 -3.52 14.10 4.89
CA VAL A 330 -4.15 12.77 4.92
C VAL A 330 -3.19 11.71 5.46
N PHE A 331 -1.89 11.84 5.15
CA PHE A 331 -0.83 11.00 5.74
C PHE A 331 -0.78 11.13 7.26
N LYS A 332 -0.66 12.35 7.78
CA LYS A 332 -0.63 12.60 9.24
C LYS A 332 -1.91 12.11 9.93
N GLU A 333 -3.08 12.33 9.34
CA GLU A 333 -4.35 11.84 9.88
C GLU A 333 -4.45 10.31 9.91
N LEU A 334 -3.92 9.62 8.90
CA LEU A 334 -3.85 8.16 8.88
C LEU A 334 -2.96 7.63 10.00
N GLN A 335 -1.73 8.15 10.14
CA GLN A 335 -0.80 7.70 11.19
C GLN A 335 -1.31 8.04 12.61
N LEU A 336 -1.90 9.23 12.81
CA LEU A 336 -2.43 9.64 14.11
C LEU A 336 -3.72 8.89 14.46
N GLY A 337 -4.62 8.66 13.50
CA GLY A 337 -5.81 7.84 13.69
C GLY A 337 -5.47 6.37 13.96
N TRP A 338 -4.40 5.86 13.34
CA TRP A 338 -3.86 4.53 13.60
C TRP A 338 -3.38 4.37 15.04
N ALA A 339 -2.46 5.24 15.48
CA ALA A 339 -1.91 5.20 16.84
C ALA A 339 -2.98 5.44 17.92
N ALA A 340 -4.01 6.24 17.63
CA ALA A 340 -5.12 6.49 18.54
C ALA A 340 -6.24 5.41 18.50
N ARG A 341 -6.20 4.47 17.55
CA ARG A 341 -7.32 3.56 17.20
C ARG A 341 -8.63 4.30 16.88
N ASP A 342 -8.54 5.51 16.33
CA ASP A 342 -9.68 6.39 16.09
C ASP A 342 -10.25 6.21 14.68
N PHE A 343 -11.23 5.31 14.55
CA PHE A 343 -11.96 5.09 13.31
C PHE A 343 -12.67 6.36 12.80
N GLY A 344 -13.13 7.24 13.69
CA GLY A 344 -13.83 8.47 13.33
C GLY A 344 -12.90 9.48 12.67
N ARG A 345 -11.65 9.58 13.14
CA ARG A 345 -10.57 10.37 12.52
C ARG A 345 -10.12 9.81 11.17
N LEU A 346 -10.04 8.49 11.04
CA LEU A 346 -9.62 7.83 9.81
C LEU A 346 -10.66 7.93 8.69
N ARG A 347 -11.93 7.75 9.05
CA ARG A 347 -13.01 7.55 8.08
C ARG A 347 -13.18 8.62 6.99
N PRO A 348 -13.04 9.94 7.24
CA PRO A 348 -13.26 10.99 6.25
C PRO A 348 -12.24 11.01 5.10
N HIS A 349 -11.12 10.32 5.25
CA HIS A 349 -9.97 10.42 4.34
C HIS A 349 -9.80 9.24 3.39
N LEU A 350 -10.49 8.12 3.67
CA LEU A 350 -10.27 6.82 3.02
C LEU A 350 -11.47 6.39 2.17
N SER A 351 -11.21 5.77 1.02
CA SER A 351 -12.24 5.03 0.26
C SER A 351 -12.84 3.91 1.12
N ASP A 352 -14.02 3.42 0.74
CA ASP A 352 -14.66 2.31 1.47
C ASP A 352 -13.77 1.05 1.49
N GLY A 353 -13.07 0.75 0.39
CA GLY A 353 -12.15 -0.39 0.32
C GLY A 353 -10.96 -0.22 1.26
N LEU A 354 -10.27 0.91 1.20
CA LEU A 354 -9.10 1.17 2.04
C LEU A 354 -9.47 1.31 3.53
N TYR A 355 -10.62 1.93 3.85
CA TYR A 355 -11.11 2.00 5.23
C TYR A 355 -11.34 0.60 5.81
N ASN A 356 -11.92 -0.33 5.04
CA ASN A 356 -12.13 -1.71 5.51
C ASN A 356 -10.80 -2.45 5.77
N SER A 357 -9.80 -2.24 4.91
CA SER A 357 -8.44 -2.75 5.08
C SER A 357 -7.76 -2.23 6.36
N VAL A 358 -7.80 -0.91 6.57
CA VAL A 358 -7.22 -0.25 7.76
C VAL A 358 -7.97 -0.67 9.04
N ARG A 359 -9.31 -0.75 8.98
CA ARG A 359 -10.15 -1.20 10.10
C ARG A 359 -9.78 -2.60 10.56
N PHE A 360 -9.65 -3.55 9.64
CA PHE A 360 -9.26 -4.92 9.96
C PHE A 360 -7.88 -4.98 10.65
N GLY A 361 -6.91 -4.17 10.20
CA GLY A 361 -5.61 -4.08 10.83
C GLY A 361 -5.68 -3.60 12.30
N LEU A 362 -6.46 -2.55 12.57
CA LEU A 362 -6.68 -2.02 13.91
C LEU A 362 -7.39 -3.02 14.84
N GLU A 363 -8.46 -3.66 14.36
CA GLU A 363 -9.18 -4.70 15.10
C GLU A 363 -8.28 -5.90 15.44
N ARG A 364 -7.32 -6.21 14.56
CA ARG A 364 -6.33 -7.25 14.83
C ARG A 364 -5.29 -6.83 15.88
N HIS A 365 -4.79 -5.59 15.83
CA HIS A 365 -3.90 -5.06 16.88
C HIS A 365 -4.59 -5.05 18.26
N ASP A 366 -5.88 -4.72 18.31
CA ASP A 366 -6.70 -4.78 19.53
C ASP A 366 -6.74 -6.21 20.10
N GLN A 367 -7.04 -7.21 19.25
CA GLN A 367 -7.07 -8.63 19.62
C GLN A 367 -5.71 -9.26 20.00
N GLN A 368 -4.60 -8.55 19.77
CA GLN A 368 -3.25 -8.98 20.16
C GLN A 368 -2.70 -8.14 21.34
N ASP A 369 -3.52 -7.25 21.91
CA ASP A 369 -3.12 -6.26 22.92
C ASP A 369 -1.92 -5.39 22.48
N LEU A 370 -1.78 -5.17 21.16
CA LEU A 370 -0.68 -4.43 20.56
C LEU A 370 -1.02 -2.94 20.42
N ARG A 371 -0.23 -2.08 21.06
CA ARG A 371 -0.41 -0.63 21.05
C ARG A 371 0.67 0.04 20.19
N ALA A 372 0.29 0.44 18.98
CA ALA A 372 1.12 1.28 18.12
C ALA A 372 1.31 2.68 18.75
N ILE A 373 2.54 3.18 18.72
CA ILE A 373 2.91 4.52 19.17
C ILE A 373 3.61 5.22 18.02
N ILE A 374 2.95 6.24 17.47
CA ILE A 374 3.51 7.07 16.41
C ILE A 374 3.66 8.51 16.93
N LYS A 375 4.87 9.08 16.78
CA LYS A 375 5.21 10.43 17.27
C LYS A 375 6.14 11.16 16.32
N GLU A 376 6.11 12.49 16.41
CA GLU A 376 7.03 13.40 15.70
C GLU A 376 7.06 13.19 14.18
N ILE A 377 5.87 13.05 13.58
CA ILE A 377 5.66 12.78 12.16
C ILE A 377 6.09 13.98 11.30
N ASP A 378 7.17 13.80 10.56
CA ASP A 378 7.68 14.74 9.58
C ASP A 378 7.47 14.17 8.17
N VAL A 379 6.75 14.91 7.31
CA VAL A 379 6.58 14.56 5.89
C VAL A 379 7.43 15.54 5.11
N TYR A 380 8.64 15.12 4.78
CA TYR A 380 9.69 16.02 4.26
C TYR A 380 9.74 16.08 2.73
N ARG A 381 9.08 15.16 2.02
CA ARG A 381 9.03 15.15 0.55
C ARG A 381 7.79 14.39 0.05
N VAL A 382 7.16 14.93 -0.98
CA VAL A 382 6.10 14.27 -1.76
C VAL A 382 6.44 14.44 -3.24
N ASP A 383 6.68 13.34 -3.94
CA ASP A 383 6.94 13.33 -5.38
C ASP A 383 5.70 12.85 -6.14
N LEU A 384 5.18 13.62 -7.10
CA LEU A 384 4.18 13.11 -8.02
C LEU A 384 4.77 11.99 -8.89
N ALA A 385 4.10 10.83 -8.92
CA ALA A 385 4.51 9.65 -9.67
C ALA A 385 3.68 9.49 -10.96
N LYS A 386 2.36 9.66 -10.85
CA LYS A 386 1.41 9.43 -11.95
C LYS A 386 0.16 10.30 -11.82
N ILE A 387 -0.40 10.72 -12.95
CA ILE A 387 -1.72 11.34 -13.04
C ILE A 387 -2.48 10.64 -14.17
N GLU A 388 -3.69 10.17 -13.86
CA GLU A 388 -4.61 9.51 -14.79
C GLU A 388 -5.95 10.25 -14.80
N HIS A 389 -6.67 10.18 -15.91
CA HIS A 389 -7.98 10.80 -16.09
C HIS A 389 -8.88 9.87 -16.91
N ASP A 390 -10.10 9.65 -16.44
CA ASP A 390 -11.16 8.96 -17.16
C ASP A 390 -12.50 9.70 -17.00
N ALA A 391 -13.56 9.12 -17.58
CA ALA A 391 -14.91 9.68 -17.59
C ALA A 391 -15.49 9.98 -16.20
N TRP A 392 -14.95 9.39 -15.14
CA TRP A 392 -15.47 9.48 -13.78
C TRP A 392 -14.48 10.04 -12.77
N PHE A 393 -13.18 9.79 -12.93
CA PHE A 393 -12.17 10.18 -11.96
C PHE A 393 -10.95 10.86 -12.58
N ASP A 394 -10.44 11.89 -11.89
CA ASP A 394 -9.02 12.20 -11.90
C ASP A 394 -8.35 11.38 -10.80
N THR A 395 -7.19 10.81 -11.08
CA THR A 395 -6.40 9.98 -10.14
C THR A 395 -4.97 10.50 -10.07
N VAL A 396 -4.44 10.64 -8.86
CA VAL A 396 -3.06 11.09 -8.63
C VAL A 396 -2.36 10.12 -7.70
N THR A 397 -1.27 9.53 -8.17
CA THR A 397 -0.36 8.73 -7.35
C THR A 397 0.89 9.55 -7.05
N ALA A 398 1.26 9.61 -5.78
CA ALA A 398 2.45 10.29 -5.30
C ALA A 398 3.23 9.40 -4.34
N ARG A 399 4.56 9.46 -4.40
CA ARG A 399 5.44 8.84 -3.41
C ARG A 399 5.65 9.81 -2.26
N ILE A 400 5.19 9.43 -1.07
CA ILE A 400 5.35 10.21 0.16
C ILE A 400 6.59 9.67 0.88
N PHE A 401 7.47 10.56 1.31
CA PHE A 401 8.60 10.25 2.18
C PHE A 401 8.37 10.88 3.54
N ALA A 402 8.51 10.07 4.59
CA ALA A 402 8.27 10.52 5.96
C ALA A 402 9.31 9.98 6.94
N ARG A 403 9.46 10.71 8.04
CA ARG A 403 10.30 10.38 9.18
C ARG A 403 9.49 10.48 10.46
N MET A 404 9.43 9.40 11.26
CA MET A 404 8.70 9.42 12.53
C MET A 404 9.27 8.42 13.54
N LEU A 405 8.96 8.61 14.83
CA LEU A 405 9.05 7.51 15.79
C LEU A 405 7.84 6.61 15.55
N ASP A 406 8.10 5.34 15.28
CA ASP A 406 7.08 4.33 15.03
C ASP A 406 7.50 3.02 15.71
N TYR A 407 6.73 2.63 16.73
CA TYR A 407 6.99 1.42 17.49
C TYR A 407 5.71 0.87 18.10
N THR A 408 5.65 -0.45 18.27
CA THR A 408 4.52 -1.13 18.90
C THR A 408 4.94 -1.66 20.27
N LEU A 409 4.09 -1.44 21.27
CA LEU A 409 4.22 -2.03 22.59
C LEU A 409 3.24 -3.21 22.76
N ASP A 410 3.63 -4.22 23.55
CA ASP A 410 2.71 -5.28 23.98
C ASP A 410 1.87 -4.87 25.20
N ALA A 411 1.00 -5.78 25.65
CA ALA A 411 0.13 -5.63 26.81
C ALA A 411 0.88 -5.23 28.10
N GLN A 412 2.12 -5.69 28.25
CA GLN A 412 2.97 -5.40 29.42
C GLN A 412 3.79 -4.10 29.23
N GLY A 413 3.64 -3.42 28.10
CA GLY A 413 4.34 -2.17 27.77
C GLY A 413 5.77 -2.37 27.27
N ASN A 414 6.20 -3.60 26.97
CA ASN A 414 7.52 -3.85 26.38
C ASN A 414 7.52 -3.51 24.89
N LEU A 415 8.68 -3.15 24.35
CA LEU A 415 8.88 -2.98 22.92
C LEU A 415 8.66 -4.32 22.20
N TYR A 416 7.59 -4.39 21.42
CA TYR A 416 7.22 -5.55 20.60
C TYR A 416 7.77 -5.40 19.18
N LYS A 417 7.71 -4.19 18.61
CA LYS A 417 8.15 -3.89 17.25
C LYS A 417 8.73 -2.49 17.11
N GLY A 418 9.71 -2.32 16.23
CA GLY A 418 10.31 -1.02 15.86
C GLY A 418 11.41 -0.58 16.83
N ASP A 419 11.66 0.73 16.87
CA ASP A 419 12.57 1.38 17.82
C ASP A 419 11.90 2.63 18.42
N HIS A 420 12.02 2.81 19.74
CA HIS A 420 11.42 3.93 20.47
C HIS A 420 12.38 5.11 20.70
N LYS A 421 13.63 5.00 20.24
CA LYS A 421 14.70 6.00 20.37
C LYS A 421 15.04 6.64 19.04
N GLU A 422 15.15 5.83 17.98
CA GLU A 422 15.49 6.30 16.64
C GLU A 422 14.26 6.46 15.75
N LYS A 423 14.23 7.53 14.95
CA LYS A 423 13.16 7.73 13.95
C LYS A 423 13.40 6.84 12.74
N ARG A 424 12.35 6.20 12.26
CA ARG A 424 12.33 5.49 10.98
C ARG A 424 12.09 6.48 9.84
N ASP A 425 12.92 6.42 8.81
CA ASP A 425 12.56 6.92 7.48
C ASP A 425 11.87 5.81 6.68
N TYR A 426 10.84 6.16 5.93
CA TYR A 426 10.19 5.26 4.96
C TYR A 426 9.53 6.04 3.82
N SER A 427 9.19 5.33 2.74
CA SER A 427 8.46 5.89 1.60
C SER A 427 7.48 4.92 0.98
N GLU A 428 6.35 5.46 0.51
CA GLU A 428 5.20 4.69 0.00
C GLU A 428 4.52 5.44 -1.14
N TYR A 429 3.90 4.70 -2.07
CA TYR A 429 3.07 5.27 -3.14
C TYR A 429 1.61 5.31 -2.71
N TRP A 430 1.08 6.52 -2.61
CA TRP A 430 -0.28 6.81 -2.18
C TRP A 430 -1.09 7.31 -3.37
N THR A 431 -2.20 6.63 -3.67
CA THR A 431 -3.08 6.96 -4.80
C THR A 431 -4.38 7.58 -4.28
N PHE A 432 -4.68 8.76 -4.78
CA PHE A 432 -5.86 9.55 -4.46
C PHE A 432 -6.79 9.64 -5.66
N ILE A 433 -8.10 9.62 -5.40
CA ILE A 433 -9.16 9.81 -6.41
C ILE A 433 -10.00 11.05 -6.11
N ARG A 434 -10.48 11.69 -7.17
CA ARG A 434 -11.46 12.79 -7.17
C ARG A 434 -12.39 12.60 -8.38
N ARG A 435 -13.69 12.86 -8.25
CA ARG A 435 -14.62 12.82 -9.38
C ARG A 435 -14.23 13.88 -10.43
N SER A 436 -14.02 13.46 -11.68
CA SER A 436 -13.67 14.38 -12.78
C SER A 436 -14.88 15.09 -13.38
N ASP A 437 -16.07 14.50 -13.29
CA ASP A 437 -17.36 15.08 -13.70
C ASP A 437 -17.95 16.09 -12.69
N ARG A 438 -17.26 16.34 -11.58
CA ARG A 438 -17.69 17.27 -10.52
C ARG A 438 -16.68 18.41 -10.32
N PRO A 439 -17.16 19.64 -10.02
CA PRO A 439 -16.27 20.75 -9.68
C PRO A 439 -15.42 20.42 -8.44
N HIS A 440 -14.12 20.73 -8.47
CA HIS A 440 -13.26 20.59 -7.30
C HIS A 440 -13.72 21.54 -6.18
N ARG A 441 -13.85 20.99 -4.98
CA ARG A 441 -14.20 21.70 -3.74
C ARG A 441 -13.19 21.29 -2.67
N PRO A 442 -12.02 21.96 -2.61
CA PRO A 442 -10.98 21.65 -1.63
C PRO A 442 -11.52 21.54 -0.20
N SER A 443 -11.14 20.48 0.52
CA SER A 443 -11.60 20.28 1.90
C SER A 443 -10.91 21.26 2.84
N VAL A 444 -11.68 21.94 3.68
CA VAL A 444 -11.14 22.64 4.86
C VAL A 444 -10.84 21.59 5.93
N GLN A 445 -9.66 21.69 6.59
CA GLN A 445 -9.24 20.72 7.60
C GLN A 445 -10.25 20.67 8.76
N GLY A 446 -10.59 19.46 9.22
CA GLY A 446 -11.57 19.22 10.27
C GLY A 446 -13.04 19.45 9.90
N GLN A 447 -13.35 19.86 8.66
CA GLN A 447 -14.72 20.21 8.22
C GLN A 447 -15.24 19.28 7.12
N CYS A 448 -16.55 19.06 7.12
CA CYS A 448 -17.28 18.36 6.06
C CYS A 448 -17.28 19.19 4.78
N PRO A 449 -16.76 18.68 3.63
CA PRO A 449 -16.67 19.44 2.39
C PRO A 449 -18.03 19.72 1.72
N SER A 450 -19.13 19.14 2.25
CA SER A 450 -20.49 19.40 1.78
C SER A 450 -21.18 20.55 2.55
N CYS A 451 -21.01 20.63 3.87
CA CYS A 451 -21.78 21.56 4.73
C CYS A 451 -20.97 22.37 5.75
N GLY A 452 -19.64 22.21 5.82
CA GLY A 452 -18.76 22.91 6.76
C GLY A 452 -18.83 22.43 8.23
N ALA A 453 -19.77 21.56 8.59
CA ALA A 453 -19.87 20.99 9.95
C ALA A 453 -18.63 20.15 10.31
N PRO A 454 -18.29 19.98 11.60
CA PRO A 454 -17.14 19.18 12.01
C PRO A 454 -17.20 17.72 11.52
N LEU A 455 -16.05 17.07 11.40
CA LEU A 455 -15.93 15.65 11.02
C LEU A 455 -16.19 14.67 12.19
N ASP A 456 -16.74 15.14 13.32
CA ASP A 456 -17.01 14.32 14.52
C ASP A 456 -18.14 13.30 14.34
N LYS A 457 -18.96 13.43 13.29
CA LYS A 457 -20.10 12.55 13.00
C LYS A 457 -20.06 11.96 11.60
N ILE A 458 -18.95 11.34 11.22
CA ILE A 458 -18.87 10.54 9.97
C ILE A 458 -19.09 9.07 10.30
N ASN A 459 -20.11 8.44 9.72
CA ASN A 459 -20.41 7.03 9.96
C ASN A 459 -19.50 6.09 9.14
N GLN A 460 -19.56 4.78 9.40
CA GLN A 460 -18.74 3.78 8.68
C GLN A 460 -18.99 3.73 7.15
N ALA A 461 -20.11 4.25 6.65
CA ALA A 461 -20.37 4.40 5.21
C ALA A 461 -19.77 5.69 4.60
N GLY A 462 -19.06 6.49 5.40
CA GLY A 462 -18.44 7.76 5.00
C GLY A 462 -19.47 8.87 4.80
N ILE A 463 -20.63 8.75 5.45
CA ILE A 463 -21.74 9.69 5.37
C ILE A 463 -21.69 10.64 6.57
N CYS A 464 -21.81 11.93 6.30
CA CYS A 464 -21.87 12.98 7.32
C CYS A 464 -23.23 13.01 8.02
N GLY A 465 -23.24 12.83 9.34
CA GLY A 465 -24.45 12.86 10.17
C GLY A 465 -25.15 14.22 10.28
N TYR A 466 -24.55 15.29 9.75
CA TYR A 466 -25.17 16.63 9.71
C TYR A 466 -25.94 16.91 8.41
N CYS A 467 -25.41 16.49 7.26
CA CYS A 467 -25.99 16.80 5.94
C CYS A 467 -26.31 15.57 5.08
N ASN A 468 -26.13 14.36 5.63
CA ASN A 468 -26.33 13.07 4.97
C ASN A 468 -25.56 12.87 3.64
N SER A 469 -24.55 13.70 3.37
CA SER A 469 -23.69 13.57 2.18
C SER A 469 -22.63 12.50 2.41
N LYS A 470 -22.40 11.64 1.42
CA LYS A 470 -21.21 10.77 1.39
C LYS A 470 -20.01 11.61 0.95
N ILE A 471 -19.00 11.73 1.81
CA ILE A 471 -17.85 12.64 1.58
C ILE A 471 -16.59 11.92 1.08
N VAL A 472 -16.65 10.59 0.96
CA VAL A 472 -15.52 9.69 0.67
C VAL A 472 -15.56 9.06 -0.73
N SER A 473 -16.49 9.52 -1.57
CA SER A 473 -16.68 9.15 -2.98
C SER A 473 -15.72 9.87 -3.94
N GLY A 474 -14.98 10.88 -3.45
CA GLY A 474 -14.21 11.80 -4.28
C GLY A 474 -15.02 12.95 -4.89
N ASP A 475 -16.31 13.08 -4.54
CA ASP A 475 -17.26 14.07 -5.10
C ASP A 475 -16.86 15.53 -4.82
N PHE A 476 -15.98 15.77 -3.84
CA PHE A 476 -15.56 17.10 -3.38
C PHE A 476 -14.06 17.33 -3.61
N ASP A 477 -13.22 16.48 -3.01
CA ASP A 477 -11.78 16.63 -2.93
C ASP A 477 -11.09 15.26 -2.94
N TRP A 478 -9.75 15.25 -2.95
CA TRP A 478 -8.93 14.05 -3.00
C TRP A 478 -9.16 13.12 -1.79
N VAL A 479 -9.58 11.89 -2.07
CA VAL A 479 -9.75 10.78 -1.11
C VAL A 479 -8.70 9.71 -1.39
N LEU A 480 -8.03 9.19 -0.35
CA LEU A 480 -7.04 8.13 -0.48
C LEU A 480 -7.73 6.79 -0.73
N CYS A 481 -7.37 6.08 -1.80
CA CYS A 481 -7.97 4.77 -2.15
C CYS A 481 -6.97 3.61 -2.19
N ARG A 482 -5.67 3.89 -2.28
CA ARG A 482 -4.62 2.85 -2.33
C ARG A 482 -3.32 3.35 -1.71
N ILE A 483 -2.66 2.44 -0.99
CA ILE A 483 -1.31 2.57 -0.48
C ILE A 483 -0.53 1.37 -1.01
N GLU A 484 0.67 1.60 -1.53
CA GLU A 484 1.57 0.58 -2.08
C GLU A 484 2.99 0.82 -1.57
N GLN A 485 3.64 -0.24 -1.07
CA GLN A 485 5.05 -0.17 -0.67
C GLN A 485 5.96 0.01 -1.90
N ASP A 486 7.17 0.54 -1.67
CA ASP A 486 8.20 0.72 -2.72
C ASP A 486 8.58 -0.60 -3.42
N GLU A 487 8.42 -1.74 -2.74
CA GLU A 487 8.61 -3.10 -3.27
C GLU A 487 7.49 -3.54 -4.21
N GLU A 488 6.28 -2.98 -4.11
CA GLU A 488 5.09 -3.42 -4.85
C GLU A 488 4.72 -2.49 -6.01
N TYR A 489 4.94 -1.18 -5.89
CA TYR A 489 4.60 -0.22 -6.95
C TYR A 489 5.42 -0.44 -8.24
N ARG A 490 4.77 -0.39 -9.40
CA ARG A 490 5.39 -0.63 -10.73
C ARG A 490 5.00 0.40 -11.82
N GLY A 491 4.26 1.45 -11.47
CA GLY A 491 3.71 2.46 -12.40
C GLY A 491 2.27 2.20 -12.83
#